data_AF-A0A6N2KB76-F1
#
_entry.id   AF-A0A6N2KB76-F1
#
_cell.length_a   1.000
_cell.length_b   1.000
_cell.length_c   1.000
_cell.angle_alpha   90.00
_cell.angle_beta   90.00
_cell.angle_gamma   90.00
#
_symmetry.space_group_name_H-M   'P 1'
#
loop_
_entity.id
_entity.type
_entity.pdbx_description
1 polymer ?
#
loop_
_entity_poly.entity_id
_entity_poly.type
_entity_poly.pdbx_seq_one_letter_code
_entity_poly.pdbx_strand_id
1 'polypeptide(L)' 'MENDFFVGSKVEGINMEIQIISKEIIKPSAPTPHHLRTYKLSAVDQLAAFAADIPIILFLFPYR' A
#
# COMPACT_ATOMS: atom_id res chain seq x y z
N MET A 1 -18.88 -29.06 -11.58
CA MET A 1 -19.23 -28.22 -12.75
C MET A 1 -19.11 -26.79 -12.26
N GLU A 2 -18.11 -26.00 -12.61
CA GLU A 2 -17.10 -26.09 -13.67
C GLU A 2 -15.74 -25.71 -13.08
N ASN A 3 -14.72 -26.46 -13.48
CA ASN A 3 -13.34 -26.00 -13.49
C ASN A 3 -13.11 -25.21 -14.80
N ASP A 4 -11.95 -24.56 -14.87
CA ASP A 4 -11.24 -24.23 -16.10
C ASP A 4 -11.43 -22.82 -16.66
N PHE A 5 -10.83 -21.82 -16.02
CA PHE A 5 -10.23 -20.73 -16.80
C PHE A 5 -9.06 -20.03 -16.11
N PHE A 6 -8.03 -20.75 -15.66
CA PHE A 6 -6.67 -20.20 -15.57
C PHE A 6 -5.64 -21.32 -15.75
N VAL A 7 -5.76 -22.08 -16.84
CA VAL A 7 -4.60 -22.77 -17.43
C VAL A 7 -3.94 -21.75 -18.37
N GLY A 8 -2.93 -21.07 -17.85
CA GLY A 8 -2.14 -20.10 -18.59
C GLY A 8 -0.77 -19.98 -17.94
N SER A 9 0.12 -20.91 -18.31
CA SER A 9 1.57 -20.85 -18.17
C SER A 9 2.11 -20.75 -16.74
N LYS A 10 2.58 -21.89 -16.19
CA LYS A 10 3.55 -21.88 -15.09
C LYS A 10 4.84 -21.22 -15.60
N VAL A 11 4.94 -19.90 -15.44
CA VAL A 11 6.23 -19.23 -15.43
C VAL A 11 6.88 -19.72 -14.14
N GLU A 12 7.88 -20.60 -14.23
CA GLU A 12 8.77 -20.88 -13.10
C GLU A 12 9.63 -19.64 -12.86
N GLY A 13 8.96 -18.59 -12.37
CA GLY A 13 9.58 -17.37 -11.90
C GLY A 13 10.16 -17.64 -10.53
N ILE A 14 11.33 -17.04 -10.28
CA ILE A 14 11.97 -17.00 -8.96
C ILE A 14 10.90 -16.56 -7.95
N ASN A 15 10.56 -17.42 -7.00
CA ASN A 15 9.66 -17.08 -5.91
C ASN A 15 10.48 -16.32 -4.87
N MET A 16 10.18 -15.03 -4.67
CA MET A 16 10.74 -14.28 -3.57
C MET A 16 9.99 -14.63 -2.29
N GLU A 17 10.67 -15.31 -1.38
CA GLU A 17 10.15 -15.54 -0.04
C GLU A 17 10.19 -14.23 0.76
N ILE A 18 9.00 -13.70 1.06
CA ILE A 18 8.82 -12.51 1.89
C ILE A 18 8.04 -12.92 3.15
N GLN A 19 8.58 -12.59 4.32
CA GLN A 19 7.91 -12.77 5.59
C GLN A 19 7.56 -11.41 6.22
N ILE A 20 6.30 -11.19 6.55
CA ILE A 20 5.86 -10.03 7.32
C ILE A 20 6.18 -10.30 8.79
N ILE A 21 7.14 -9.56 9.36
CA ILE A 21 7.60 -9.76 10.75
C ILE A 21 6.61 -9.15 11.75
N SER A 22 6.05 -7.98 11.43
CA SER A 22 5.09 -7.28 12.28
C SER A 22 4.13 -6.42 11.47
N LYS A 23 2.99 -6.10 12.08
CA LYS A 23 2.00 -5.14 11.57
C LYS A 23 1.43 -4.38 12.76
N GLU A 24 1.56 -3.07 12.73
CA GLU A 24 1.16 -2.20 13.85
C GLU A 24 0.55 -0.88 13.36
N ILE A 25 -0.25 -0.25 14.21
CA ILE A 25 -0.83 1.08 13.94
C ILE A 25 0.05 2.11 14.64
N ILE A 26 0.84 2.84 13.85
CA ILE A 26 1.68 3.92 14.37
C ILE A 26 0.82 5.17 14.57
N LYS A 27 0.76 5.67 15.81
CA LYS A 27 0.14 6.95 16.17
C LYS A 27 1.18 8.08 16.11
N PRO A 28 0.76 9.34 15.94
CA PRO A 28 1.68 10.45 16.10
C PRO A 28 2.25 10.46 17.53
N SER A 29 3.50 10.91 17.67
CA SER A 29 4.18 10.97 18.98
C SER A 29 3.48 11.89 19.99
N ALA A 30 2.63 12.81 19.51
CA ALA A 30 1.78 13.67 20.33
C ALA A 30 0.33 13.68 19.80
N PRO A 31 -0.69 13.86 20.66
CA PRO A 31 -2.08 13.95 20.23
C PRO A 31 -2.31 15.10 19.26
N THR A 32 -2.91 14.83 18.10
CA THR A 32 -3.29 15.88 17.16
C THR A 32 -4.33 16.81 17.79
N PRO A 33 -4.07 18.14 17.89
CA PRO A 33 -5.03 19.09 18.44
C PRO A 33 -6.37 19.02 17.70
N HIS A 34 -7.48 19.21 18.43
CA HIS A 34 -8.84 19.02 17.89
C HIS A 34 -9.12 19.79 16.59
N HIS A 35 -8.60 21.01 16.48
CA HIS A 35 -8.81 21.88 15.31
C HIS A 35 -7.92 21.52 14.09
N LEU A 36 -6.92 20.66 14.26
CA LEU A 36 -6.01 20.20 13.19
C LEU A 36 -6.25 18.75 12.78
N ARG A 37 -7.25 18.09 13.38
CA ARG A 37 -7.50 16.67 13.16
C ARG A 37 -8.07 16.34 11.79
N THR A 38 -8.74 17.31 11.16
CA THR A 38 -9.50 17.08 9.93
C THR A 38 -8.93 17.90 8.79
N TYR A 39 -8.59 17.23 7.69
CA TYR A 39 -8.25 17.88 6.42
C TYR A 39 -9.54 18.22 5.65
N LYS A 40 -9.63 19.42 5.09
CA LYS A 40 -10.77 19.86 4.28
C LYS A 40 -10.55 19.39 2.84
N LEU A 41 -11.29 18.36 2.42
CA LEU A 41 -11.21 17.83 1.06
C LEU A 41 -11.70 18.86 0.03
N SER A 42 -10.84 19.17 -0.93
CA SER A 42 -11.19 19.99 -2.08
C SER A 42 -12.00 19.19 -3.12
N ALA A 43 -12.56 19.89 -4.12
CA ALA A 43 -13.24 19.23 -5.24
C ALA A 43 -12.31 18.29 -6.02
N VAL A 44 -11.02 18.64 -6.13
CA VAL A 44 -10.01 17.80 -6.78
C VAL A 44 -9.77 16.53 -5.97
N ASP A 45 -9.66 16.64 -4.64
CA ASP A 45 -9.45 15.48 -3.75
C ASP A 45 -10.61 14.48 -3.81
N GLN A 46 -11.85 14.97 -3.98
CA GLN A 46 -13.04 14.13 -4.09
C GLN A 46 -13.13 13.39 -5.43
N LEU A 47 -12.69 14.03 -6.52
CA LEU A 47 -12.58 13.37 -7.83
C LEU A 47 -11.41 12.38 -7.86
N ALA A 48 -10.30 12.73 -7.19
CA ALA A 48 -9.14 11.87 -7.01
C ALA A 48 -9.40 10.70 -6.05
N ALA A 49 -10.53 10.66 -5.33
CA ALA A 49 -10.93 9.49 -4.54
C ALA A 49 -11.20 8.24 -5.41
N PHE A 50 -11.29 8.39 -6.73
CA PHE A 50 -11.22 7.27 -7.69
C PHE A 50 -9.80 6.70 -7.89
N ALA A 51 -8.75 7.44 -7.51
CA ALA A 51 -7.39 6.94 -7.49
C ALA A 51 -7.21 6.06 -6.26
N ALA A 52 -6.98 4.78 -6.50
CA ALA A 52 -6.65 3.80 -5.47
C ALA A 52 -5.36 4.16 -4.71
N ASP A 53 -5.07 3.40 -3.65
CA ASP A 53 -3.78 3.47 -2.94
C ASP A 53 -2.62 3.41 -3.95
N ILE A 54 -1.75 4.42 -3.94
CA ILE A 54 -0.63 4.54 -4.88
C ILE A 54 0.54 3.71 -4.32
N PRO A 55 0.94 2.60 -4.97
CA PRO A 55 2.06 1.80 -4.49
C PRO A 55 3.38 2.53 -4.76
N ILE A 56 4.23 2.63 -3.74
CA ILE A 56 5.59 3.19 -3.84
C ILE A 56 6.57 2.22 -3.19
N ILE A 57 7.67 1.89 -3.88
CA ILE A 57 8.73 1.00 -3.40
C ILE A 57 10.06 1.75 -3.49
N LEU A 58 10.81 1.82 -2.38
CA LEU A 58 12.11 2.49 -2.30
C LEU A 58 13.21 1.49 -1.90
N PHE A 59 14.23 1.34 -2.75
CA PHE A 59 15.43 0.56 -2.45
C PHE A 59 16.55 1.51 -2.01
N LEU A 60 17.04 1.34 -0.77
CA LEU A 60 18.16 2.10 -0.24
C LEU A 60 19.43 1.24 -0.29
N PHE A 61 20.45 1.69 -1.00
CA PHE A 61 21.77 1.06 -0.98
C PHE A 61 22.62 1.67 0.13
N PRO A 62 23.30 0.86 0.96
CA PRO A 62 24.29 1.40 1.89
C PRO A 62 25.47 1.96 1.09
N TYR A 63 26.00 3.11 1.53
CA TYR A 63 27.31 3.58 1.07
C TYR A 63 28.37 2.59 1.56
N ARG A 64 29.27 2.19 0.65
CA ARG A 64 30.36 1.24 0.92
C ARG A 64 31.39 1.78 1.90
#